data_AF-A0A813WGG9-F1
#
_entry.id   AF-A0A813WGG9-F1
#
_cell.length_a   1.000
_cell.length_b   1.000
_cell.length_c   1.000
_cell.angle_alpha   90.00
_cell.angle_beta   90.00
_cell.angle_gamma   90.00
#
_symmetry.space_group_name_H-M   'P 1'
#
loop_
_entity.id
_entity.type
_entity.pdbx_description
1 polymer ?
#
loop_
_entity_poly.entity_id
_entity_poly.type
_entity_poly.pdbx_seq_one_letter_code
_entity_poly.pdbx_strand_id
1 'polypeptide(L)'
;MNSQGSRDINELKKQAIQYYNENSDILKRVEDSLNNLFYDSPYDVYGYLSEYFSKISKQPFFTKLNARKSTFFDSKCQPTFKLDFYCQVKNVEKKILSIDAPCFSHDIITESAKIQNIQEDDENRLTKLNELVNFLNGEITDLVRNFSPFDQEELDEKLRNLFKTKHDQIYQAFLLSLNLKAQSIVSQIDSIEGKKSKTPTSPKQKSKPRKQSQAPGANTTVFGDDLNILFNSNFYGSFIEPLISKSICICSSIVSNKPPFAIISELKNQVSFN
;
A
#
# COMPACT_ATOMS: atom_id res chain seq x y z
N MET A 1 -31.95 -28.94 -38.53
CA MET A 1 -31.23 -27.86 -37.82
C MET A 1 -29.91 -28.43 -37.31
N ASN A 2 -28.79 -28.17 -37.98
CA ASN A 2 -27.46 -28.72 -37.57
C ASN A 2 -26.26 -27.83 -37.98
N SER A 3 -26.49 -26.65 -38.57
CA SER A 3 -25.44 -25.78 -39.08
C SER A 3 -24.74 -24.92 -38.01
N GLN A 4 -25.31 -24.80 -36.80
CA GLN A 4 -24.72 -23.98 -35.75
C GLN A 4 -23.52 -24.70 -35.10
N GLY A 5 -23.72 -25.87 -34.49
CA GLY A 5 -22.63 -26.66 -33.90
C GLY A 5 -21.54 -27.07 -34.89
N SER A 6 -21.83 -27.17 -36.19
CA SER A 6 -20.81 -27.41 -37.22
C SER A 6 -20.03 -26.15 -37.64
N ARG A 7 -20.59 -24.95 -37.48
CA ARG A 7 -19.81 -23.69 -37.54
C ARG A 7 -18.93 -23.56 -36.31
N ASP A 8 -19.48 -23.77 -35.12
CA ASP A 8 -18.76 -23.67 -33.84
C ASP A 8 -17.54 -24.61 -33.81
N ILE A 9 -17.69 -25.86 -34.26
CA ILE A 9 -16.57 -26.82 -34.40
C ILE A 9 -15.52 -26.34 -35.41
N ASN A 10 -15.93 -25.70 -36.52
CA ASN A 10 -14.99 -25.21 -37.53
C ASN A 10 -14.26 -23.93 -37.08
N GLU A 11 -14.88 -23.09 -36.25
CA GLU A 11 -14.23 -21.96 -35.59
C GLU A 11 -13.24 -22.43 -34.52
N LEU A 12 -13.62 -23.38 -33.67
CA LEU A 12 -12.72 -24.01 -32.70
C LEU A 12 -11.50 -24.67 -33.38
N LYS A 13 -11.70 -25.33 -34.53
CA LYS A 13 -10.58 -25.86 -35.33
C LYS A 13 -9.64 -24.77 -35.83
N LYS A 14 -10.17 -23.65 -36.34
CA LYS A 14 -9.35 -22.50 -36.76
C LYS A 14 -8.56 -21.91 -35.59
N GLN A 15 -9.20 -21.72 -34.44
CA GLN A 15 -8.56 -21.23 -33.22
C GLN A 15 -7.46 -22.17 -32.73
N ALA A 16 -7.69 -23.49 -32.74
CA ALA A 16 -6.69 -24.48 -32.37
C ALA A 16 -5.49 -24.49 -33.33
N ILE A 17 -5.73 -24.45 -34.66
CA ILE A 17 -4.68 -24.35 -35.66
C ILE A 17 -3.86 -23.07 -35.46
N GLN A 18 -4.52 -21.93 -35.26
CA GLN A 18 -3.85 -20.66 -34.98
C GLN A 18 -3.00 -20.75 -33.71
N TYR A 19 -3.55 -21.28 -32.61
CA TYR A 19 -2.84 -21.44 -31.34
C TYR A 19 -1.59 -22.31 -31.47
N TYR A 20 -1.66 -23.46 -32.14
CA TYR A 20 -0.49 -24.32 -32.35
C TYR A 20 0.54 -23.73 -33.33
N ASN A 21 0.11 -22.93 -34.32
CA ASN A 21 1.02 -22.20 -35.20
C ASN A 21 1.77 -21.09 -34.45
N GLU A 22 1.07 -20.33 -33.60
CA GLU A 22 1.63 -19.28 -32.75
C GLU A 22 2.54 -19.84 -31.65
N ASN A 23 2.31 -21.08 -31.21
CA ASN A 23 3.06 -21.78 -30.18
C ASN A 23 3.75 -23.04 -30.74
N SER A 24 4.35 -22.94 -31.93
CA SER A 24 4.99 -24.05 -32.66
C SER A 24 6.04 -24.82 -31.85
N ASP A 25 6.71 -24.11 -30.93
CA ASP A 25 7.66 -24.64 -29.95
C ASP A 25 7.08 -25.73 -29.02
N ILE A 26 5.75 -25.78 -28.80
CA ILE A 26 5.13 -26.73 -27.85
C ILE A 26 5.44 -28.19 -28.24
N LEU A 27 5.23 -28.54 -29.51
CA LEU A 27 5.43 -29.92 -29.98
C LEU A 27 6.90 -30.35 -29.82
N LYS A 28 7.82 -29.46 -30.19
CA LYS A 28 9.27 -29.69 -30.04
C LYS A 28 9.68 -29.87 -28.58
N ARG A 29 9.18 -29.00 -27.67
CA ARG A 29 9.50 -29.10 -26.23
C ARG A 29 8.92 -30.36 -25.59
N VAL A 30 7.76 -30.83 -26.05
CA VAL A 30 7.19 -32.13 -25.64
C VAL A 30 8.07 -33.27 -26.14
N GLU A 31 8.45 -33.28 -27.42
CA GLU A 31 9.37 -34.27 -28.00
C GLU A 31 10.73 -34.31 -27.26
N ASP A 32 11.36 -33.15 -27.05
CA ASP A 32 12.61 -33.01 -26.29
C ASP A 32 12.47 -33.59 -24.86
N SER A 33 11.36 -33.30 -24.16
CA SER A 33 11.10 -33.84 -22.82
C SER A 33 10.94 -35.37 -22.78
N LEU A 34 10.29 -35.95 -23.80
CA LEU A 34 10.07 -37.40 -23.90
C LEU A 34 11.34 -38.13 -24.30
N ASN A 35 12.16 -37.54 -25.18
CA ASN A 35 13.46 -38.06 -25.54
C ASN A 35 14.39 -38.09 -24.32
N ASN A 36 14.49 -37.00 -23.57
CA ASN A 36 15.31 -36.95 -22.35
C ASN A 36 14.80 -37.95 -21.29
N LEU A 37 13.48 -38.06 -21.12
CA LEU A 37 12.85 -39.04 -20.22
C LEU A 37 13.24 -40.49 -20.58
N PHE A 38 13.31 -40.83 -21.87
CA PHE A 38 13.70 -42.16 -22.33
C PHE A 38 15.17 -42.48 -22.02
N TYR A 39 16.09 -41.52 -22.21
CA TYR A 39 17.51 -41.71 -21.93
C TYR A 39 17.83 -41.71 -20.42
N ASP A 40 17.23 -40.79 -19.65
CA ASP A 40 17.50 -40.65 -18.22
C ASP A 40 16.81 -41.75 -17.37
N SER A 41 15.73 -42.34 -17.87
CA SER A 41 14.93 -43.39 -17.23
C SER A 41 14.68 -43.18 -15.72
N PRO A 42 14.13 -42.02 -15.31
CA PRO A 42 13.97 -41.65 -13.91
C PRO A 42 12.90 -42.50 -13.22
N TYR A 43 13.11 -42.78 -11.93
CA TYR A 43 12.15 -43.51 -11.10
C TYR A 43 10.78 -42.82 -11.00
N ASP A 44 10.77 -41.48 -10.88
CA ASP A 44 9.55 -40.67 -10.94
C ASP A 44 9.44 -39.93 -12.28
N VAL A 45 8.79 -40.60 -13.23
CA VAL A 45 8.49 -40.08 -14.57
C VAL A 45 7.70 -38.77 -14.52
N TYR A 46 6.71 -38.67 -13.62
CA TYR A 46 5.82 -37.51 -13.57
C TYR A 46 6.49 -36.31 -12.88
N GLY A 47 7.28 -36.56 -11.83
CA GLY A 47 8.14 -35.56 -11.20
C GLY A 47 9.18 -35.00 -12.19
N TYR A 48 9.82 -35.87 -12.97
CA TYR A 48 10.78 -35.46 -14.00
C TYR A 48 10.15 -34.53 -15.04
N LEU A 49 9.01 -34.93 -15.63
CA LEU A 49 8.28 -34.09 -16.59
C LEU A 49 7.79 -32.78 -15.95
N SER A 50 7.29 -32.82 -14.72
CA SER A 50 6.86 -31.63 -13.97
C SER A 50 8.01 -30.64 -13.79
N GLU A 51 9.23 -31.12 -13.51
CA GLU A 51 10.42 -30.29 -13.37
C GLU A 51 10.96 -29.79 -14.73
N TYR A 52 10.83 -30.55 -15.81
CA TYR A 52 11.11 -30.05 -17.16
C TYR A 52 10.17 -28.89 -17.51
N PHE A 53 8.85 -29.09 -17.42
CA PHE A 53 7.86 -28.04 -17.72
C PHE A 53 7.91 -26.87 -16.73
N SER A 54 8.38 -27.10 -15.48
CA SER A 54 8.67 -26.06 -14.49
C SER A 54 9.64 -25.01 -15.03
N LYS A 55 10.78 -25.46 -15.57
CA LYS A 55 11.88 -24.59 -16.04
C LYS A 55 11.50 -23.71 -17.23
N ILE A 56 10.59 -24.18 -18.08
CA ILE A 56 10.11 -23.44 -19.26
C ILE A 56 8.77 -22.72 -19.04
N SER A 57 8.20 -22.80 -17.83
CA SER A 57 6.96 -22.10 -17.49
C SER A 57 7.19 -20.59 -17.41
N LYS A 58 6.14 -19.79 -17.70
CA LYS A 58 6.23 -18.33 -17.59
C LYS A 58 6.58 -17.90 -16.16
N GLN A 59 7.42 -16.88 -16.06
CA GLN A 59 7.80 -16.22 -14.81
C GLN A 59 6.55 -15.84 -14.00
N PRO A 60 6.54 -16.09 -12.67
CA PRO A 60 5.44 -15.71 -11.80
C PRO A 60 5.26 -14.20 -11.78
N PHE A 61 4.01 -13.73 -11.64
CA PHE A 61 3.71 -12.30 -11.52
C PHE A 61 2.60 -12.05 -10.49
N PHE A 62 2.60 -10.87 -9.86
CA PHE A 62 1.56 -10.47 -8.92
C PHE A 62 0.22 -10.23 -9.65
N THR A 63 -0.86 -10.82 -9.13
CA THR A 63 -2.22 -10.62 -9.64
C THR A 63 -2.96 -9.53 -8.85
N LYS A 64 -2.78 -9.54 -7.53
CA LYS A 64 -3.35 -8.56 -6.59
C LYS A 64 -2.63 -8.58 -5.24
N LEU A 65 -2.73 -7.47 -4.51
CA LEU A 65 -2.65 -7.51 -3.05
C LEU A 65 -4.07 -7.49 -2.48
N ASN A 66 -4.21 -7.92 -1.23
CA ASN A 66 -5.46 -7.83 -0.49
C ASN A 66 -5.19 -7.36 0.94
N ALA A 67 -5.40 -6.07 1.15
CA ALA A 67 -5.39 -5.43 2.46
C ALA A 67 -6.77 -5.55 3.11
N ARG A 68 -6.80 -5.84 4.41
CA ARG A 68 -8.00 -5.80 5.25
C ARG A 68 -7.65 -5.45 6.68
N LYS A 69 -8.65 -5.02 7.47
CA LYS A 69 -8.47 -4.92 8.93
C LYS A 69 -8.08 -6.29 9.49
N SER A 70 -7.08 -6.32 10.35
CA SER A 70 -6.73 -7.53 11.08
C SER A 70 -7.63 -7.69 12.30
N THR A 71 -7.69 -8.92 12.82
CA THR A 71 -8.25 -9.23 14.14
C THR A 71 -7.23 -9.05 15.26
N PHE A 72 -5.96 -8.81 14.92
CA PHE A 72 -4.88 -8.61 15.88
C PHE A 72 -4.67 -7.12 16.21
N PHE A 73 -4.21 -6.89 17.42
CA PHE A 73 -3.72 -5.59 17.87
C PHE A 73 -2.19 -5.66 18.04
N ASP A 74 -1.52 -4.52 17.94
CA ASP A 74 -0.08 -4.45 18.21
C ASP A 74 0.22 -4.48 19.74
N SER A 75 1.50 -4.40 20.10
CA SER A 75 1.94 -4.37 21.51
C SER A 75 1.50 -3.12 22.29
N LYS A 76 0.95 -2.09 21.63
CA LYS A 76 0.34 -0.89 22.20
C LYS A 76 -1.20 -0.93 22.12
N CYS A 77 -1.80 -2.10 21.88
CA CYS A 77 -3.24 -2.29 21.67
C CYS A 77 -3.83 -1.43 20.52
N GLN A 78 -3.02 -1.11 19.51
CA GLN A 78 -3.46 -0.35 18.33
C GLN A 78 -3.98 -1.29 17.24
N PRO A 79 -4.99 -0.86 16.45
CA PRO A 79 -5.45 -1.60 15.28
C PRO A 79 -4.32 -1.92 14.29
N THR A 80 -4.31 -3.15 13.78
CA THR A 80 -3.40 -3.60 12.72
C THR A 80 -4.17 -3.93 11.44
N PHE A 81 -3.47 -3.94 10.30
CA PHE A 81 -4.00 -4.43 9.04
C PHE A 81 -3.29 -5.72 8.62
N LYS A 82 -3.99 -6.53 7.85
CA LYS A 82 -3.47 -7.74 7.23
C LYS A 82 -3.31 -7.51 5.74
N LEU A 83 -2.15 -7.85 5.19
CA LEU A 83 -1.84 -7.76 3.75
C LEU A 83 -1.49 -9.15 3.22
N ASP A 84 -2.31 -9.65 2.32
CA ASP A 84 -2.10 -10.91 1.59
C ASP A 84 -1.57 -10.62 0.17
N PHE A 85 -0.49 -11.30 -0.25
CA PHE A 85 0.12 -11.17 -1.58
C PHE A 85 -0.28 -12.36 -2.46
N TYR A 86 -0.78 -12.11 -3.67
CA TYR A 86 -1.18 -13.15 -4.63
C TYR A 86 -0.36 -13.07 -5.91
N CYS A 87 0.13 -14.23 -6.37
CA CYS A 87 0.85 -14.37 -7.64
C CYS A 87 0.25 -15.49 -8.50
N GLN A 88 0.28 -15.32 -9.82
CA GLN A 88 0.03 -16.41 -10.76
C GLN A 88 1.34 -17.17 -10.97
N VAL A 89 1.43 -18.38 -10.40
CA VAL A 89 2.61 -19.25 -10.47
C VAL A 89 2.24 -20.50 -11.25
N LYS A 90 2.92 -20.76 -12.38
CA LYS A 90 2.60 -21.88 -13.30
C LYS A 90 1.12 -21.90 -13.72
N ASN A 91 0.60 -20.74 -14.10
CA ASN A 91 -0.79 -20.51 -14.48
C ASN A 91 -1.86 -20.74 -13.38
N VAL A 92 -1.47 -20.82 -12.11
CA VAL A 92 -2.38 -20.94 -10.96
C VAL A 92 -2.21 -19.73 -10.04
N GLU A 93 -3.30 -19.02 -9.73
CA GLU A 93 -3.26 -17.98 -8.69
C GLU A 93 -3.05 -18.64 -7.32
N LYS A 94 -2.03 -18.16 -6.59
CA LYS A 94 -1.68 -18.63 -5.25
C LYS A 94 -1.46 -17.43 -4.34
N LYS A 95 -1.95 -17.53 -3.10
CA LYS A 95 -1.51 -16.64 -2.02
C LYS A 95 -0.09 -17.05 -1.60
N ILE A 96 0.87 -16.17 -1.77
CA ILE A 96 2.30 -16.43 -1.50
C ILE A 96 2.67 -16.05 -0.08
N LEU A 97 2.27 -14.85 0.35
CA LEU A 97 2.62 -14.28 1.64
C LEU A 97 1.38 -13.68 2.31
N SER A 98 1.41 -13.65 3.64
CA SER A 98 0.37 -13.07 4.49
C SER A 98 1.07 -12.43 5.68
N ILE A 99 0.94 -11.11 5.84
CA ILE A 99 1.53 -10.35 6.95
C ILE A 99 0.45 -9.60 7.73
N ASP A 100 0.68 -9.40 9.02
CA ASP A 100 -0.12 -8.53 9.87
C ASP A 100 0.80 -7.41 10.38
N ALA A 101 0.40 -6.14 10.21
CA ALA A 101 1.27 -4.98 10.39
C ALA A 101 0.53 -3.80 11.07
N PRO A 102 1.21 -3.02 11.95
CA PRO A 102 0.60 -1.86 12.60
C PRO A 102 0.23 -0.76 11.59
N CYS A 103 -0.84 -0.03 11.90
CA CYS A 103 -1.36 1.04 11.05
C CYS A 103 -0.76 2.43 11.36
N PHE A 104 0.11 2.54 12.39
CA PHE A 104 0.61 3.82 12.89
C PHE A 104 2.10 3.75 13.24
N SER A 105 2.82 4.86 13.06
CA SER A 105 4.15 5.04 13.66
C SER A 105 4.02 5.17 15.18
N HIS A 106 5.11 4.93 15.91
CA HIS A 106 5.08 4.75 17.36
C HIS A 106 4.77 6.01 18.19
N ASP A 107 4.59 7.18 17.57
CA ASP A 107 4.86 8.49 18.19
C ASP A 107 3.66 9.30 18.67
N ILE A 108 2.41 8.87 18.42
CA ILE A 108 1.21 9.60 18.89
C ILE A 108 0.32 8.69 19.73
N ILE A 109 0.79 8.42 20.95
CA ILE A 109 -0.09 8.33 22.12
C ILE A 109 0.41 9.38 23.09
N THR A 110 -0.19 10.57 23.07
CA THR A 110 -0.11 11.48 24.22
C THR A 110 -0.84 10.83 25.38
N GLU A 111 -0.10 10.27 26.34
CA GLU A 111 -0.64 9.67 27.58
C GLU A 111 -1.49 10.65 28.42
N SER A 112 -1.50 11.92 28.05
CA SER A 112 -2.28 13.03 28.61
C SER A 112 -3.67 13.24 27.97
N ALA A 113 -4.12 12.38 27.05
CA ALA A 113 -5.46 12.46 26.47
C ALA A 113 -6.55 12.34 27.55
N LYS A 114 -7.46 13.32 27.62
CA LYS A 114 -8.64 13.25 28.50
C LYS A 114 -9.55 12.11 28.01
N ILE A 115 -10.24 11.44 28.94
CA ILE A 115 -11.15 10.31 28.64
C ILE A 115 -12.18 10.66 27.53
N GLN A 116 -12.59 11.93 27.43
CA GLN A 116 -13.52 12.41 26.40
C GLN A 116 -12.94 12.39 24.97
N ASN A 117 -11.62 12.39 24.80
CA ASN A 117 -10.97 12.35 23.49
C ASN A 117 -10.76 10.92 22.97
N ILE A 118 -10.82 9.91 23.84
CA ILE A 118 -10.46 8.52 23.48
C ILE A 118 -11.36 7.98 22.36
N GLN A 119 -12.67 8.25 22.40
CA GLN A 119 -13.60 7.78 21.35
C GLN A 119 -13.34 8.46 20.00
N GLU A 120 -13.03 9.75 20.01
CA GLU A 120 -12.69 10.53 18.80
C GLU A 120 -11.35 10.08 18.20
N ASP A 121 -10.34 9.83 19.04
CA ASP A 121 -9.06 9.25 18.63
C ASP A 121 -9.23 7.81 18.08
N ASP A 122 -10.11 7.00 18.65
CA ASP A 122 -10.42 5.65 18.18
C ASP A 122 -11.09 5.66 16.79
N GLU A 123 -12.06 6.56 16.58
CA GLU A 123 -12.73 6.74 15.28
C GLU A 123 -11.78 7.31 14.21
N ASN A 124 -10.90 8.23 14.59
CA ASN A 124 -9.85 8.78 13.72
C ASN A 124 -8.86 7.68 13.30
N ARG A 125 -8.36 6.86 14.25
CA ARG A 125 -7.52 5.69 13.96
C ARG A 125 -8.22 4.71 13.02
N LEU A 126 -9.49 4.40 13.26
CA LEU A 126 -10.25 3.49 12.41
C LEU A 126 -10.46 4.04 10.98
N THR A 127 -10.59 5.37 10.84
CA THR A 127 -10.71 6.07 9.56
C THR A 127 -9.40 6.01 8.77
N LYS A 128 -8.27 6.36 9.38
CA LYS A 128 -6.93 6.23 8.77
C LYS A 128 -6.64 4.79 8.33
N LEU A 129 -7.08 3.80 9.11
CA LEU A 129 -6.98 2.37 8.75
C LEU A 129 -7.84 2.01 7.54
N ASN A 130 -9.04 2.59 7.37
CA ASN A 130 -9.82 2.42 6.14
C ASN A 130 -9.11 3.03 4.93
N GLU A 131 -8.58 4.25 5.07
CA GLU A 131 -7.84 4.94 4.00
C GLU A 131 -6.62 4.15 3.54
N LEU A 132 -5.81 3.65 4.49
CA LEU A 132 -4.66 2.80 4.21
C LEU A 132 -5.07 1.51 3.48
N VAL A 133 -6.11 0.82 3.95
CA VAL A 133 -6.62 -0.40 3.30
C VAL A 133 -7.08 -0.13 1.87
N ASN A 134 -7.77 1.00 1.64
CA ASN A 134 -8.22 1.40 0.30
C ASN A 134 -7.03 1.76 -0.61
N PHE A 135 -6.02 2.47 -0.10
CA PHE A 135 -4.78 2.79 -0.82
C PHE A 135 -4.01 1.53 -1.25
N LEU A 136 -3.89 0.54 -0.35
CA LEU A 136 -3.23 -0.74 -0.64
C LEU A 136 -3.99 -1.57 -1.68
N ASN A 137 -5.33 -1.60 -1.61
CA ASN A 137 -6.19 -2.35 -2.52
C ASN A 137 -6.40 -1.68 -3.88
N GLY A 138 -6.19 -0.36 -3.98
CA GLY A 138 -6.20 0.41 -5.22
C GLY A 138 -4.78 0.65 -5.74
N GLU A 139 -4.25 1.85 -5.48
CA GLU A 139 -2.99 2.38 -6.06
C GLU A 139 -1.82 1.39 -5.99
N ILE A 140 -1.56 0.75 -4.84
CA ILE A 140 -0.45 -0.22 -4.71
C ILE A 140 -0.74 -1.50 -5.50
N THR A 141 -1.96 -2.02 -5.43
CA THR A 141 -2.36 -3.25 -6.13
C THR A 141 -2.26 -3.08 -7.65
N ASP A 142 -2.65 -1.93 -8.19
CA ASP A 142 -2.53 -1.64 -9.62
C ASP A 142 -1.07 -1.37 -10.03
N LEU A 143 -0.25 -0.80 -9.15
CA LEU A 143 1.20 -0.60 -9.39
C LEU A 143 1.97 -1.92 -9.47
N VAL A 144 1.72 -2.87 -8.56
CA VAL A 144 2.46 -4.14 -8.53
C VAL A 144 1.90 -5.19 -9.51
N ARG A 145 0.68 -5.01 -10.04
CA ARG A 145 0.06 -6.00 -10.93
C ARG A 145 0.92 -6.23 -12.18
N ASN A 146 1.03 -7.49 -12.57
CA ASN A 146 1.83 -7.99 -13.70
C ASN A 146 3.36 -7.92 -13.52
N PHE A 147 3.88 -7.37 -12.42
CA PHE A 147 5.32 -7.48 -12.10
C PHE A 147 5.68 -8.83 -11.51
N SER A 148 6.88 -9.31 -11.78
CA SER A 148 7.39 -10.50 -11.09
C SER A 148 7.83 -10.16 -9.68
N PRO A 149 7.69 -11.10 -8.72
CA PRO A 149 8.41 -11.05 -7.45
C PRO A 149 9.94 -10.93 -7.60
N PHE A 150 10.50 -11.26 -8.76
CA PHE A 150 11.94 -11.15 -9.04
C PHE A 150 12.38 -9.75 -9.50
N ASP A 151 11.46 -8.87 -9.91
CA ASP A 151 11.75 -7.56 -10.50
C ASP A 151 11.86 -6.48 -9.40
N GLN A 152 12.59 -6.79 -8.31
CA GLN A 152 12.63 -6.00 -7.07
C GLN A 152 13.04 -4.54 -7.31
N GLU A 153 14.05 -4.29 -8.14
CA GLU A 153 14.59 -2.94 -8.36
C GLU A 153 13.57 -2.02 -9.07
N GLU A 154 12.92 -2.51 -10.13
CA GLU A 154 11.89 -1.77 -10.87
C GLU A 154 10.64 -1.52 -9.99
N LEU A 155 10.24 -2.52 -9.20
CA LEU A 155 9.15 -2.38 -8.24
C LEU A 155 9.48 -1.34 -7.15
N ASP A 156 10.69 -1.38 -6.58
CA ASP A 156 11.14 -0.43 -5.58
C ASP A 156 11.28 0.99 -6.14
N GLU A 157 11.68 1.16 -7.41
CA GLU A 157 11.70 2.47 -8.07
C GLU A 157 10.27 3.03 -8.24
N LYS A 158 9.33 2.20 -8.70
CA LYS A 158 7.93 2.60 -8.85
C LYS A 158 7.28 2.94 -7.51
N LEU A 159 7.56 2.15 -6.46
CA LEU A 159 7.13 2.46 -5.11
C LEU A 159 7.69 3.81 -4.66
N ARG A 160 9.01 4.04 -4.73
CA ARG A 160 9.62 5.35 -4.41
C ARG A 160 8.96 6.51 -5.14
N ASN A 161 8.73 6.37 -6.45
CA ASN A 161 8.11 7.41 -7.27
C ASN A 161 6.65 7.68 -6.86
N LEU A 162 5.87 6.63 -6.54
CA LEU A 162 4.51 6.77 -6.02
C LEU A 162 4.50 7.44 -4.64
N PHE A 163 5.31 6.97 -3.69
CA PHE A 163 5.35 7.51 -2.33
C PHE A 163 5.86 8.95 -2.29
N LYS A 164 6.86 9.30 -3.11
CA LYS A 164 7.30 10.69 -3.31
C LYS A 164 6.17 11.56 -3.87
N THR A 165 5.50 11.12 -4.94
CA THR A 165 4.37 11.85 -5.54
C THR A 165 3.24 12.07 -4.52
N LYS A 166 2.93 11.06 -3.70
CA LYS A 166 1.91 11.14 -2.65
C LYS A 166 2.34 12.07 -1.52
N HIS A 167 3.61 12.06 -1.12
CA HIS A 167 4.16 13.00 -0.15
C HIS A 167 4.07 14.45 -0.67
N ASP A 168 4.47 14.71 -1.92
CA ASP A 168 4.40 16.02 -2.55
C ASP A 168 2.94 16.52 -2.63
N GLN A 169 1.98 15.66 -3.01
CA GLN A 169 0.55 16.00 -3.01
C GLN A 169 0.05 16.41 -1.62
N ILE A 170 0.39 15.64 -0.59
CA ILE A 170 -0.01 15.91 0.80
C ILE A 170 0.64 17.21 1.31
N TYR A 171 1.90 17.45 0.96
CA TYR A 171 2.63 18.68 1.32
C TYR A 171 2.00 19.92 0.66
N GLN A 172 1.62 19.85 -0.62
CA GLN A 172 0.92 20.95 -1.29
C GLN A 172 -0.47 21.21 -0.71
N ALA A 173 -1.22 20.16 -0.34
CA ALA A 173 -2.50 20.31 0.34
C ALA A 173 -2.36 20.98 1.72
N PHE A 174 -1.30 20.65 2.47
CA PHE A 174 -0.93 21.31 3.73
C PHE A 174 -0.56 22.79 3.53
N LEU A 175 0.26 23.13 2.52
CA LEU A 175 0.57 24.54 2.23
C LEU A 175 -0.67 25.35 1.85
N LEU A 176 -1.59 24.74 1.09
CA LEU A 176 -2.87 25.37 0.75
C LEU A 176 -3.75 25.60 2.00
N SER A 177 -3.83 24.63 2.92
CA SER A 177 -4.62 24.78 4.16
C SER A 177 -4.07 25.89 5.06
N LEU A 178 -2.74 26.00 5.18
CA LEU A 178 -2.09 27.10 5.91
C LEU A 178 -2.40 28.47 5.29
N ASN A 179 -2.36 28.58 3.96
CA ASN A 179 -2.66 29.84 3.25
C ASN A 179 -4.13 30.26 3.47
N LEU A 180 -5.07 29.32 3.36
CA LEU A 180 -6.50 29.57 3.63
C LEU A 180 -6.74 30.01 5.09
N LYS A 181 -6.08 29.38 6.07
CA LYS A 181 -6.13 29.80 7.48
C LYS A 181 -5.57 31.21 7.67
N ALA A 182 -4.43 31.54 7.06
CA ALA A 182 -3.85 32.88 7.12
C ALA A 182 -4.79 33.96 6.55
N GLN A 183 -5.41 33.71 5.39
CA GLN A 183 -6.39 34.61 4.77
C GLN A 183 -7.64 34.81 5.63
N SER A 184 -8.12 33.75 6.30
CA SER A 184 -9.25 33.83 7.24
C SER A 184 -8.92 34.71 8.46
N ILE A 185 -7.71 34.57 9.02
CA ILE A 185 -7.24 35.38 10.16
C ILE A 185 -7.13 36.86 9.78
N VAL A 186 -6.55 37.18 8.62
CA VAL A 186 -6.47 38.57 8.13
C VAL A 186 -7.87 39.19 7.96
N SER A 187 -8.80 38.45 7.35
CA SER A 187 -10.19 38.90 7.15
C SER A 187 -10.94 39.16 8.47
N GLN A 188 -10.60 38.42 9.53
CA GLN A 188 -11.14 38.65 10.89
C GLN A 188 -10.53 39.90 11.55
N ILE A 189 -9.26 40.21 11.29
CA ILE A 189 -8.59 41.41 11.82
C ILE A 189 -9.13 42.68 11.16
N ASP A 190 -9.28 42.70 9.84
CA ASP A 190 -9.84 43.84 9.09
C ASP A 190 -11.28 44.16 9.54
N SER A 191 -12.05 43.14 9.94
CA SER A 191 -13.40 43.27 10.49
C SER A 191 -13.45 43.92 11.89
N ILE A 192 -12.32 43.95 12.62
CA ILE A 192 -12.22 44.53 13.97
C ILE A 192 -11.77 46.00 13.91
N GLU A 193 -10.89 46.37 12.98
CA GLU A 193 -10.39 47.75 12.88
C GLU A 193 -11.47 48.75 12.39
N GLY A 194 -12.50 48.29 11.70
CA GLY A 194 -13.63 49.10 11.21
C GLY A 194 -14.54 49.74 12.27
N LYS A 195 -14.29 49.57 13.58
CA LYS A 195 -15.14 50.12 14.67
C LYS A 195 -14.38 51.00 15.68
N LYS A 196 -13.97 52.20 15.26
CA LYS A 196 -13.48 53.27 16.17
C LYS A 196 -14.21 54.61 16.00
N SER A 197 -15.26 54.81 16.81
CA SER A 197 -15.74 56.06 17.45
C SER A 197 -17.15 55.78 18.01
N LYS A 198 -17.59 56.28 19.18
CA LYS A 198 -17.29 57.53 19.88
C LYS A 198 -17.27 57.33 21.42
N THR A 199 -16.46 58.12 22.13
CA THR A 199 -16.63 58.53 23.54
C THR A 199 -17.61 59.72 23.63
N PRO A 200 -18.05 60.23 24.82
CA PRO A 200 -17.63 59.99 26.22
C PRO A 200 -18.78 59.39 27.09
N THR A 201 -18.85 59.40 28.44
CA THR A 201 -18.11 60.09 29.54
C THR A 201 -18.16 59.26 30.84
N SER A 202 -17.40 59.65 31.86
CA SER A 202 -17.49 59.20 33.27
C SER A 202 -17.42 60.42 34.22
N PRO A 203 -17.68 60.35 35.57
CA PRO A 203 -17.84 59.15 36.41
C PRO A 203 -18.97 59.20 37.49
N LYS A 204 -19.26 58.04 38.11
CA LYS A 204 -19.46 57.93 39.58
C LYS A 204 -19.40 56.47 40.08
N GLN A 205 -18.91 56.29 41.30
CA GLN A 205 -18.59 54.99 41.91
C GLN A 205 -19.77 54.37 42.69
N LYS A 206 -19.82 53.03 42.76
CA LYS A 206 -20.16 52.24 43.98
C LYS A 206 -19.77 50.76 43.78
N SER A 207 -19.73 49.97 44.86
CA SER A 207 -18.71 48.92 45.04
C SER A 207 -19.21 47.52 45.43
N LYS A 208 -18.43 46.49 45.01
CA LYS A 208 -18.40 45.07 45.45
C LYS A 208 -19.59 44.15 45.05
N PRO A 209 -19.43 42.80 45.06
CA PRO A 209 -18.24 42.00 45.39
C PRO A 209 -17.69 41.10 44.24
N ARG A 210 -16.54 40.46 44.51
CA ARG A 210 -15.79 39.53 43.64
C ARG A 210 -16.66 38.43 43.00
N LYS A 211 -16.52 38.24 41.69
CA LYS A 211 -16.53 36.90 41.06
C LYS A 211 -15.08 36.48 40.79
N GLN A 212 -14.78 35.20 40.94
CA GLN A 212 -13.46 34.65 40.60
C GLN A 212 -13.24 34.78 39.09
N SER A 213 -12.09 35.36 38.72
CA SER A 213 -11.61 35.37 37.34
C SER A 213 -11.20 33.95 36.95
N GLN A 214 -12.02 33.27 36.15
CA GLN A 214 -11.52 32.15 35.35
C GLN A 214 -10.45 32.71 34.40
N ALA A 215 -9.28 32.09 34.39
CA ALA A 215 -8.25 32.40 33.41
C ALA A 215 -8.79 32.05 32.00
N PRO A 216 -8.47 32.83 30.95
CA PRO A 216 -8.77 32.45 29.58
C PRO A 216 -8.20 31.07 29.29
N GLY A 217 -9.01 30.24 28.64
CA GLY A 217 -8.74 28.82 28.50
C GLY A 217 -7.48 28.51 27.68
N ALA A 218 -6.89 27.38 28.04
CA ALA A 218 -6.15 26.41 27.23
C ALA A 218 -5.64 26.87 25.85
N ASN A 219 -4.34 26.66 25.63
CA ASN A 219 -3.69 26.70 24.32
C ASN A 219 -4.46 25.86 23.28
N THR A 220 -5.31 26.49 22.47
CA THR A 220 -5.78 25.90 21.22
C THR A 220 -4.56 25.81 20.31
N THR A 221 -4.03 24.61 20.10
CA THR A 221 -2.94 24.36 19.14
C THR A 221 -3.48 24.53 17.73
N VAL A 222 -3.47 25.77 17.23
CA VAL A 222 -4.01 26.21 15.91
C VAL A 222 -3.53 25.35 14.72
N PHE A 223 -2.40 24.66 14.89
CA PHE A 223 -1.71 23.86 13.88
C PHE A 223 -1.69 22.34 14.17
N GLY A 224 -2.39 21.86 15.20
CA GLY A 224 -2.34 20.43 15.61
C GLY A 224 -2.76 19.47 14.49
N ASP A 225 -3.89 19.77 13.86
CA ASP A 225 -4.45 18.95 12.78
C ASP A 225 -3.62 19.03 11.49
N ASP A 226 -3.04 20.21 11.20
CA ASP A 226 -2.17 20.40 10.04
C ASP A 226 -0.85 19.60 10.22
N LEU A 227 -0.34 19.57 11.46
CA LEU A 227 0.69 18.66 11.99
C LEU A 227 0.51 17.21 11.51
N ASN A 228 -0.67 16.68 11.83
CA ASN A 228 -1.05 15.30 11.60
C ASN A 228 -1.05 14.93 10.11
N ILE A 229 -1.34 15.86 9.21
CA ILE A 229 -1.31 15.65 7.75
C ILE A 229 0.13 15.31 7.29
N LEU A 230 1.13 16.02 7.81
CA LEU A 230 2.54 15.78 7.48
C LEU A 230 3.10 14.50 8.14
N PHE A 231 2.66 14.19 9.36
CA PHE A 231 3.02 12.91 9.99
C PHE A 231 2.42 11.70 9.24
N ASN A 232 1.18 11.83 8.72
CA ASN A 232 0.59 10.81 7.87
C ASN A 232 1.37 10.61 6.55
N SER A 233 1.85 11.69 5.89
CA SER A 233 2.66 11.54 4.67
C SER A 233 4.01 10.85 4.93
N ASN A 234 4.64 11.15 6.07
CA ASN A 234 5.84 10.45 6.51
C ASN A 234 5.57 8.98 6.83
N PHE A 235 4.41 8.61 7.41
CA PHE A 235 4.08 7.22 7.69
C PHE A 235 4.05 6.35 6.42
N TYR A 236 3.47 6.85 5.32
CA TYR A 236 3.41 6.13 4.05
C TYR A 236 4.82 5.79 3.52
N GLY A 237 5.73 6.75 3.42
CA GLY A 237 7.10 6.52 2.92
C GLY A 237 8.04 5.84 3.91
N SER A 238 7.91 6.08 5.23
CA SER A 238 8.83 5.51 6.23
C SER A 238 8.47 4.09 6.69
N PHE A 239 7.19 3.71 6.58
CA PHE A 239 6.71 2.42 7.05
C PHE A 239 6.11 1.53 5.95
N ILE A 240 5.18 2.06 5.15
CA ILE A 240 4.45 1.25 4.16
C ILE A 240 5.33 0.90 2.94
N GLU A 241 6.14 1.84 2.44
CA GLU A 241 7.09 1.56 1.34
C GLU A 241 8.09 0.42 1.72
N PRO A 242 8.85 0.49 2.83
CA PRO A 242 9.75 -0.59 3.22
C PRO A 242 9.03 -1.91 3.54
N LEU A 243 7.78 -1.86 4.02
CA LEU A 243 6.99 -3.06 4.29
C LEU A 243 6.63 -3.80 3.01
N ILE A 244 6.17 -3.08 1.98
CA ILE A 244 5.85 -3.66 0.67
C ILE A 244 7.13 -4.18 0.00
N SER A 245 8.18 -3.36 -0.04
CA SER A 245 9.49 -3.70 -0.61
C SER A 245 10.06 -5.00 -0.03
N LYS A 246 10.11 -5.13 1.30
CA LYS A 246 10.55 -6.37 1.99
C LYS A 246 9.63 -7.56 1.71
N SER A 247 8.32 -7.32 1.62
CA SER A 247 7.34 -8.37 1.34
C SER A 247 7.47 -8.93 -0.08
N ILE A 248 7.81 -8.10 -1.07
CA ILE A 248 8.12 -8.52 -2.44
C ILE A 248 9.34 -9.45 -2.43
N CYS A 249 10.44 -9.05 -1.77
CA CYS A 249 11.65 -9.87 -1.63
C CYS A 249 11.38 -11.23 -0.96
N ILE A 250 10.51 -11.25 0.06
CA ILE A 250 10.05 -12.50 0.69
C ILE A 250 9.19 -13.34 -0.28
N CYS A 251 8.35 -12.71 -1.12
CA CYS A 251 7.62 -13.43 -2.16
C CYS A 251 8.56 -14.06 -3.19
N SER A 252 9.64 -13.38 -3.62
CA SER A 252 10.66 -13.97 -4.51
C SER A 252 11.35 -15.17 -3.84
N SER A 253 11.69 -15.07 -2.55
CA SER A 253 12.24 -16.16 -1.75
C SER A 253 11.31 -17.38 -1.72
N ILE A 254 10.03 -17.19 -1.38
CA ILE A 254 9.03 -18.27 -1.31
C ILE A 254 8.82 -18.92 -2.69
N VAL A 255 8.69 -18.12 -3.75
CA VAL A 255 8.37 -18.64 -5.09
C VAL A 255 9.56 -19.33 -5.77
N SER A 256 10.79 -18.90 -5.50
CA SER A 256 12.01 -19.56 -5.98
C SER A 256 12.48 -20.73 -5.09
N ASN A 257 11.85 -20.94 -3.93
CA ASN A 257 12.29 -21.89 -2.90
C ASN A 257 13.75 -21.66 -2.44
N LYS A 258 14.19 -20.39 -2.44
CA LYS A 258 15.50 -19.95 -1.90
C LYS A 258 15.29 -19.21 -0.59
N PRO A 259 16.20 -19.30 0.39
CA PRO A 259 16.08 -18.51 1.63
C PRO A 259 16.27 -17.01 1.35
N PRO A 260 15.67 -16.10 2.14
CA PRO A 260 15.69 -14.66 1.85
C PRO A 260 17.08 -14.05 1.71
N PHE A 261 18.07 -14.52 2.48
CA PHE A 261 19.45 -14.04 2.39
C PHE A 261 20.11 -14.34 1.04
N ALA A 262 19.71 -15.40 0.35
CA ALA A 262 20.23 -15.73 -0.99
C ALA A 262 19.69 -14.73 -2.03
N ILE A 263 18.39 -14.40 -1.97
CA ILE A 263 17.77 -13.38 -2.83
C ILE A 263 18.43 -12.02 -2.63
N ILE A 264 18.65 -11.60 -1.38
CA ILE A 264 19.31 -10.33 -1.06
C ILE A 264 20.75 -10.29 -1.60
N SER A 265 21.47 -11.42 -1.57
CA SER A 265 22.81 -11.52 -2.16
C SER A 265 22.79 -11.43 -3.70
N GLU A 266 21.82 -12.08 -4.35
CA GLU A 266 21.63 -12.02 -5.81
C GLU A 266 21.34 -10.58 -6.27
N LEU A 267 20.45 -9.87 -5.58
CA LEU A 267 20.14 -8.45 -5.82
C LEU A 267 21.37 -7.55 -5.66
N LYS A 268 22.16 -7.73 -4.59
CA LYS A 268 23.38 -6.93 -4.36
C LYS A 268 24.40 -7.12 -5.48
N ASN A 269 24.53 -8.34 -6.01
CA ASN A 269 25.45 -8.63 -7.10
C ASN A 269 25.01 -8.00 -8.43
N GLN A 270 23.70 -7.89 -8.69
CA GLN A 270 23.18 -7.21 -9.89
C GLN A 270 23.54 -5.72 -9.92
N VAL A 271 23.43 -5.04 -8.77
CA VAL A 271 23.81 -3.60 -8.63
C VAL A 271 25.32 -3.37 -8.76
N SER A 272 26.15 -4.41 -8.61
CA SER A 272 27.62 -4.27 -8.57
C SER A 272 28.31 -4.29 -9.95
N PHE A 273 27.54 -4.33 -11.05
CA PHE A 273 28.06 -4.43 -12.43
C PHE A 273 27.60 -3.30 -13.39
N ASN A 274 26.99 -2.24 -12.86
CA ASN A 274 26.63 -1.02 -13.61
C ASN A 274 27.47 0.19 -13.15
#